data_AF-A0A2V7UZP8-F1
#
_entry.id   AF-A0A2V7UZP8-F1
#
_cell.length_a   1.000
_cell.length_b   1.000
_cell.length_c   1.000
_cell.angle_alpha   90.00
_cell.angle_beta   90.00
_cell.angle_gamma   90.00
#
_symmetry.space_group_name_H-M   'P 1'
#
loop_
_entity.id
_entity.type
_entity.pdbx_description
1 polymer ?
#
loop_
_entity_poly.entity_id
_entity_poly.type
_entity_poly.pdbx_seq_one_letter_code
_entity_poly.pdbx_strand_id
1 'polypeptide(L)' 'GLEGYGLKIVERLPIEIPASDASRRYLKTKKEKLGHLLRGI' A
#
# COMPACT_ATOMS: atom_id res chain seq x y z
N GLY A 1 21.76 -7.70 4.32
CA GLY A 1 20.66 -7.03 3.58
C GLY A 1 21.07 -6.80 2.14
N LEU A 2 20.19 -6.21 1.31
CA LEU A 2 20.45 -5.89 -0.12
C LEU A 2 21.75 -5.10 -0.36
N GLU A 3 22.16 -4.28 0.61
CA GLU A 3 23.42 -3.54 0.58
C GLU A 3 24.67 -4.44 0.49
N GLY A 4 24.62 -5.67 1.03
CA GLY A 4 25.71 -6.65 0.91
C GLY A 4 25.88 -7.24 -0.49
N TYR A 5 24.89 -7.04 -1.36
CA TYR A 5 24.93 -7.39 -2.79
C TYR A 5 25.20 -6.16 -3.66
N GLY A 6 25.56 -5.01 -3.07
CA GLY A 6 25.76 -3.75 -3.79
C GLY A 6 24.47 -3.08 -4.28
N LEU A 7 23.30 -3.58 -3.87
CA LEU A 7 22.00 -3.03 -4.28
C LEU A 7 21.55 -1.95 -3.29
N LYS A 8 21.30 -0.74 -3.81
CA LYS A 8 20.75 0.39 -3.05
C LYS A 8 19.27 0.57 -3.38
N ILE A 9 18.44 0.76 -2.36
CA ILE A 9 17.04 1.14 -2.55
C ILE A 9 17.03 2.62 -2.96
N VAL A 10 16.68 2.88 -4.21
CA VAL A 10 16.63 4.24 -4.77
C VAL A 10 15.32 4.96 -4.44
N GLU A 11 14.20 4.24 -4.40
CA GLU A 11 12.90 4.79 -4.06
C GLU A 11 11.91 3.69 -3.63
N ARG A 12 10.81 4.09 -2.98
CA ARG A 12 9.70 3.20 -2.64
C ARG A 12 8.45 3.66 -3.37
N LEU A 13 8.11 2.96 -4.44
CA LEU A 13 6.85 3.15 -5.15
C LEU A 13 5.75 2.30 -4.50
N PRO A 14 4.63 2.91 -4.06
CA PRO A 14 3.49 2.15 -3.56
C PRO A 14 2.82 1.41 -4.71
N ILE A 15 2.60 0.11 -4.54
CA ILE A 15 1.85 -0.72 -5.49
C ILE A 15 0.44 -0.90 -4.91
N GLU A 16 -0.47 -0.01 -5.29
CA GLU A 16 -1.86 -0.03 -4.83
C GLU A 16 -2.73 -0.83 -5.81
N ILE A 17 -3.48 -1.79 -5.27
CA ILE A 17 -4.46 -2.56 -6.04
C ILE A 17 -5.82 -1.84 -5.88
N PRO A 18 -6.58 -1.60 -6.98
CA PRO A 18 -7.89 -0.97 -6.88
C PRO A 18 -8.85 -1.80 -6.03
N ALA A 19 -9.70 -1.13 -5.26
CA ALA A 19 -10.72 -1.81 -4.47
C ALA A 19 -11.75 -2.49 -5.39
N SER A 20 -12.07 -3.75 -5.10
CA SER A 20 -13.24 -4.43 -5.67
C SER A 20 -14.50 -4.12 -4.85
N ASP A 21 -15.69 -4.28 -5.44
CA ASP A 21 -16.98 -4.07 -4.74
C ASP A 21 -17.06 -4.82 -3.41
N ALA A 22 -16.60 -6.07 -3.37
CA ALA A 22 -16.58 -6.89 -2.17
C ALA A 22 -15.62 -6.37 -1.08
N SER A 23 -14.49 -5.76 -1.48
CA SER A 23 -13.44 -5.31 -0.54
C SER A 23 -13.59 -3.84 -0.13
N ARG A 24 -14.40 -3.06 -0.85
CA ARG A 24 -14.54 -1.61 -0.68
C ARG A 24 -14.90 -1.18 0.74
N ARG A 25 -15.87 -1.87 1.38
CA ARG A 25 -16.31 -1.54 2.76
C ARG A 25 -15.21 -1.79 3.80
N TYR A 26 -14.49 -2.90 3.64
CA TYR A 26 -13.38 -3.26 4.51
C TYR A 26 -12.21 -2.28 4.38
N LEU A 27 -11.83 -1.98 3.14
CA LEU A 27 -10.72 -1.07 2.84
C LEU A 27 -11.04 0.37 3.27
N LYS A 28 -12.30 0.83 3.11
CA LYS A 28 -12.76 2.12 3.63
C LYS A 28 -12.58 2.22 5.14
N THR A 29 -12.96 1.18 5.87
CA THR A 29 -12.80 1.14 7.33
C THR A 29 -11.33 1.20 7.74
N LYS A 30 -10.45 0.49 7.03
CA LYS A 30 -9.00 0.57 7.25
C LYS A 30 -8.45 1.97 7.01
N LYS A 31 -8.88 2.64 5.95
CA LYS A 31 -8.48 4.03 5.66
C LYS A 31 -8.92 4.98 6.77
N GLU A 32 -10.20 4.95 7.13
CA GLU A 32 -10.78 5.92 8.08
C GLU A 32 -10.36 5.69 9.53
N LYS A 33 -10.29 4.42 9.98
CA LYS A 33 -10.08 4.10 11.40
C LYS A 33 -8.66 3.71 11.77
N LEU A 34 -7.87 3.22 10.81
CA LEU A 34 -6.54 2.67 11.05
C LEU A 34 -5.43 3.46 10.34
N GLY A 35 -5.77 4.61 9.72
CA GLY A 35 -4.79 5.52 9.12
C GLY A 35 -4.09 4.97 7.88
N HIS A 36 -4.67 3.98 7.20
CA HIS A 36 -4.06 3.43 5.99
C HIS A 36 -4.09 4.45 4.84
N LEU A 37 -2.94 4.65 4.19
CA LEU A 37 -2.79 5.46 2.98
C LEU A 37 -3.27 4.67 1.76
N LEU A 38 -4.59 4.59 1.57
CA LEU A 38 -5.22 3.95 0.43
C LEU A 38 -5.85 5.04 -0.46
N ARG A 39 -5.28 5.24 -1.66
CA ARG A 39 -5.71 6.25 -2.63
C ARG A 39 -6.85 5.75 -3.53
N GLY A 40 -6.94 4.45 -3.77
CA GLY A 40 -7.90 3.83 -4.71
C GLY A 40 -9.22 3.27 -4.13
N ILE A 41 -9.83 3.93 -3.14
CA ILE A 41 -11.11 3.53 -2.49
C ILE A 41 -12.13 4.67 -2.54
#